data_AF-A0A062UM50-F1
#
_entry.id   AF-A0A062UM50-F1
#
_cell.length_a   1.000
_cell.length_b   1.000
_cell.length_c   1.000
_cell.angle_alpha   90.00
_cell.angle_beta   90.00
_cell.angle_gamma   90.00
#
_symmetry.space_group_name_H-M   'P 1'
#
loop_
_entity.id
_entity.type
_entity.pdbx_description
1 polymer ?
#
loop_
_entity_poly.entity_id
_entity_poly.type
_entity_poly.pdbx_seq_one_letter_code
_entity_poly.pdbx_strand_id
1 'polypeptide(L)'
;MGSAAGIERQIIGTSNVSVDDAIERGLTAAHIKYGAPTWFNVGNVRGIIDNGRVSHYEVTLELGFDTAEKAPEAGDYFRSACRGKPLHRMRPSLDVRY
;
A
#
# COMPACT_ATOMS: atom_id res chain seq x y z
N MET A 1 -11.88 1.94 24.72
CA MET A 1 -12.26 1.43 23.38
C MET A 1 -10.99 1.40 22.56
N GLY A 2 -10.40 0.22 22.37
CA GLY A 2 -9.13 0.07 21.68
C GLY A 2 -9.34 0.25 20.18
N SER A 3 -8.69 1.26 19.60
CA SER A 3 -8.56 1.39 18.15
C SER A 3 -7.69 0.21 17.68
N ALA A 4 -8.26 -0.69 16.88
CA ALA A 4 -7.45 -1.53 16.01
C ALA A 4 -6.71 -0.55 15.11
N ALA A 5 -5.39 -0.49 15.19
CA ALA A 5 -4.57 0.43 14.42
C ALA A 5 -4.61 0.05 12.93
N GLY A 6 -5.74 0.32 12.28
CA GLY A 6 -5.86 0.33 10.83
C GLY A 6 -4.92 1.41 10.31
N ILE A 7 -4.25 1.13 9.20
CA ILE A 7 -3.48 2.15 8.52
C ILE A 7 -4.48 3.12 7.91
N GLU A 8 -4.63 4.27 8.53
CA GLU A 8 -5.46 5.37 8.03
C GLU A 8 -4.57 6.36 7.25
N ARG A 9 -4.99 6.78 6.06
CA ARG A 9 -4.29 7.79 5.27
C ARG A 9 -5.24 8.88 4.82
N GLN A 10 -4.74 10.12 4.86
CA GLN A 10 -5.47 11.28 4.34
C GLN A 10 -4.91 11.70 2.98
N ILE A 11 -5.80 11.99 2.04
CA ILE A 11 -5.48 12.54 0.72
C ILE A 11 -6.43 13.68 0.37
N ILE A 12 -6.09 14.44 -0.67
CA ILE A 12 -6.96 15.47 -1.24
C ILE A 12 -7.20 15.11 -2.71
N GLY A 13 -8.45 14.88 -3.06
CA GLY A 13 -8.89 14.75 -4.44
C GLY A 13 -9.24 16.12 -5.01
N THR A 14 -8.93 16.36 -6.29
CA THR A 14 -9.26 17.62 -6.97
C THR A 14 -9.91 17.37 -8.32
N SER A 15 -10.86 18.22 -8.70
CA SER A 15 -11.51 18.19 -10.01
C SER A 15 -12.07 19.56 -10.39
N ASN A 16 -12.16 19.84 -11.68
CA ASN A 16 -12.81 21.04 -12.21
C ASN A 16 -14.29 20.80 -12.57
N VAL A 17 -14.76 19.56 -12.40
CA VAL A 17 -16.06 19.10 -12.90
C VAL A 17 -17.07 19.03 -11.75
N SER A 18 -16.74 18.27 -10.71
CA SER A 18 -17.62 18.08 -9.56
C SER A 18 -16.87 17.54 -8.35
N VAL A 19 -17.55 17.51 -7.20
CA VAL A 19 -17.08 16.86 -5.99
C VAL A 19 -16.93 15.35 -6.19
N ASP A 20 -17.87 14.71 -6.86
CA ASP A 20 -17.86 13.26 -7.11
C ASP A 20 -16.65 12.86 -7.97
N ASP A 21 -16.39 13.62 -9.04
CA ASP A 21 -15.20 13.41 -9.88
C ASP A 21 -13.89 13.63 -9.09
N ALA A 22 -13.86 14.60 -8.16
CA ALA A 22 -12.70 14.80 -7.29
C ALA A 22 -12.46 13.58 -6.38
N ILE A 23 -13.53 12.95 -5.87
CA ILE A 23 -13.46 11.76 -5.03
C ILE A 23 -12.90 10.58 -5.83
N GLU A 24 -13.50 10.27 -6.98
CA GLU A 24 -13.08 9.16 -7.85
C GLU A 24 -11.61 9.28 -8.30
N ARG A 25 -11.18 10.49 -8.65
CA ARG A 25 -9.78 10.77 -9.01
C ARG A 25 -8.84 10.59 -7.82
N GLY A 26 -9.26 11.04 -6.64
CA GLY A 26 -8.53 10.83 -5.39
C GLY A 26 -8.35 9.35 -5.06
N LEU A 27 -9.42 8.57 -5.14
CA LEU A 27 -9.41 7.12 -4.89
C LEU A 27 -8.54 6.38 -5.92
N THR A 28 -8.63 6.75 -7.20
CA THR A 28 -7.78 6.17 -8.26
C THR A 28 -6.30 6.44 -7.99
N ALA A 29 -5.95 7.68 -7.63
CA ALA A 29 -4.58 8.04 -7.30
C ALA A 29 -4.06 7.30 -6.05
N ALA A 30 -4.90 7.14 -5.02
CA ALA A 30 -4.57 6.35 -3.85
C ALA A 30 -4.41 4.87 -4.20
N HIS A 31 -5.25 4.31 -5.07
CA HIS A 31 -5.15 2.93 -5.50
C HIS A 31 -3.77 2.61 -6.08
N ILE A 32 -3.30 3.48 -6.97
CA ILE A 32 -2.00 3.33 -7.63
C ILE A 32 -0.85 3.49 -6.65
N LYS A 33 -0.94 4.44 -5.71
CA LYS A 33 0.19 4.81 -4.83
C LYS A 33 0.29 3.93 -3.58
N TYR A 34 -0.84 3.50 -3.04
CA TYR A 34 -0.96 2.90 -1.72
C TYR A 34 -1.60 1.52 -1.73
N GLY A 35 -2.09 1.04 -2.88
CA GLY A 35 -2.88 -0.18 -3.00
C GLY A 35 -4.38 0.07 -2.81
N ALA A 36 -5.18 -0.99 -2.70
CA ALA A 36 -6.65 -0.87 -2.66
C ALA A 36 -7.19 -0.49 -1.27
N PRO A 37 -7.70 0.75 -1.05
CA PRO A 37 -8.45 1.07 0.16
C PRO A 37 -9.78 0.31 0.17
N THR A 38 -10.25 -0.09 1.36
CA THR A 38 -11.52 -0.83 1.51
C THR A 38 -12.69 0.07 1.86
N TRP A 39 -12.41 1.19 2.52
CA TRP A 39 -13.40 2.22 2.83
C TRP A 39 -12.77 3.60 2.74
N PHE A 40 -13.62 4.61 2.57
CA PHE A 40 -13.23 6.01 2.63
C PHE A 40 -14.26 6.83 3.42
N ASN A 41 -13.82 7.95 3.97
CA ASN A 41 -14.67 8.94 4.63
C ASN A 41 -14.38 10.33 4.03
N VAL A 42 -15.43 11.13 3.86
CA VAL A 42 -15.33 12.48 3.29
C VAL A 42 -15.23 13.49 4.43
N GLY A 43 -14.11 14.22 4.48
CA GLY A 43 -13.85 15.21 5.52
C GLY A 43 -14.41 16.59 5.15
N ASN A 44 -13.57 17.40 4.48
CA ASN A 44 -13.92 18.77 4.09
C ASN A 44 -14.02 18.86 2.57
N VAL A 45 -15.00 19.61 2.09
CA VAL A 45 -15.17 19.94 0.68
C VAL A 45 -14.97 21.44 0.53
N ARG A 46 -14.00 21.82 -0.29
CA ARG A 46 -13.66 23.21 -0.62
C ARG A 46 -13.71 23.40 -2.12
N GLY A 47 -13.69 24.66 -2.54
CA GLY A 47 -13.58 24.97 -3.95
C GLY A 47 -13.13 26.39 -4.21
N ILE A 48 -12.56 26.59 -5.40
CA ILE A 48 -12.15 27.88 -5.92
C ILE A 48 -13.31 28.44 -6.74
N ILE A 49 -13.72 29.68 -6.47
CA ILE A 49 -14.77 30.36 -7.21
C ILE A 49 -14.12 31.33 -8.19
N ASP A 50 -14.50 31.23 -9.46
CA ASP A 50 -14.11 32.14 -10.53
C ASP A 50 -15.37 32.57 -11.31
N ASN A 51 -15.51 33.87 -11.57
CA ASN A 51 -16.67 34.42 -12.32
C ASN A 51 -18.05 33.97 -11.79
N GLY A 52 -18.20 33.84 -10.48
CA GLY A 52 -19.45 33.42 -9.83
C GLY A 52 -19.79 31.94 -9.99
N ARG A 53 -18.85 31.12 -10.49
CA ARG A 53 -18.97 29.67 -10.61
C ARG A 53 -17.81 28.97 -9.92
N VAL A 54 -18.00 27.73 -9.50
CA VAL A 54 -16.89 26.92 -8.98
C VAL A 54 -16.01 26.49 -10.16
N SER A 55 -14.72 26.81 -10.08
CA SER A 55 -13.70 26.43 -11.06
C SER A 55 -13.01 25.12 -10.69
N HIS A 56 -12.75 24.92 -9.40
CA HIS A 56 -12.10 23.71 -8.86
C HIS A 56 -12.77 23.28 -7.56
N TYR A 57 -12.94 21.98 -7.41
CA TYR A 57 -13.37 21.30 -6.22
C TYR A 57 -12.16 20.60 -5.59
N GLU A 58 -12.02 20.72 -4.28
CA GLU A 58 -11.03 20.04 -3.47
C GLU A 58 -11.74 19.27 -2.38
N VAL A 59 -11.48 17.97 -2.28
CA VAL A 59 -12.15 17.08 -1.34
C VAL A 59 -11.12 16.34 -0.52
N THR A 60 -11.15 16.55 0.79
CA THR A 60 -10.33 15.78 1.72
C THR A 60 -10.96 14.42 1.96
N LEU A 61 -10.19 13.35 1.74
CA LEU A 61 -10.60 11.98 1.97
C LEU A 61 -9.70 11.32 3.01
N GLU A 62 -10.33 10.60 3.92
CA GLU A 62 -9.67 9.64 4.81
C GLU A 62 -9.89 8.24 4.25
N LEU A 63 -8.83 7.46 4.14
CA LEU A 63 -8.82 6.13 3.54
C LEU A 63 -8.40 5.11 4.59
N GLY A 64 -9.18 4.04 4.71
CA GLY A 64 -8.81 2.88 5.48
C GLY A 64 -8.34 1.73 4.60
N PHE A 65 -7.27 1.09 5.05
CA PHE A 65 -6.75 -0.13 4.45
C PHE A 65 -6.94 -1.26 5.45
N ASP A 66 -7.61 -2.33 5.02
CA ASP A 66 -7.61 -3.55 5.80
C ASP A 66 -6.19 -4.13 5.78
N THR A 67 -5.65 -4.45 6.96
CA THR A 67 -4.31 -5.02 7.07
C THR A 67 -4.41 -6.51 6.80
N ALA A 68 -4.79 -6.87 5.58
CA ALA A 68 -4.75 -8.25 5.14
C ALA A 68 -3.28 -8.63 4.90
N GLU A 69 -2.70 -9.19 5.97
CA GLU A 69 -1.49 -10.00 6.01
C GLU A 69 -0.17 -9.24 5.78
N LYS A 70 0.70 -9.27 6.80
CA LYS A 70 2.10 -8.84 6.68
C LYS A 70 2.70 -9.46 5.40
N ALA A 71 3.17 -8.62 4.48
CA ALA A 71 4.06 -9.09 3.42
C ALA A 71 5.18 -9.92 4.06
N PRO A 72 5.56 -11.09 3.50
CA PRO A 72 6.60 -11.91 4.07
C PRO A 72 7.85 -11.05 4.22
N GLU A 73 8.25 -10.86 5.46
CA GLU A 73 9.41 -10.07 5.82
C GLU A 73 10.61 -10.61 5.03
N ALA A 74 11.36 -9.71 4.36
CA ALA A 74 12.43 -10.08 3.44
C ALA A 74 13.50 -11.02 4.05
N GLY A 75 13.51 -11.18 5.39
CA GLY A 75 14.32 -12.15 6.11
C GLY A 75 13.89 -13.62 5.92
N ASP A 76 12.63 -13.90 5.58
CA ASP A 76 12.13 -15.27 5.40
C ASP A 76 12.55 -15.88 4.05
N TYR A 77 12.75 -15.02 3.03
CA TYR A 77 13.32 -15.45 1.76
C TYR A 77 14.74 -16.01 1.94
N PHE A 78 15.60 -15.30 2.68
CA PHE A 78 16.97 -15.77 2.96
C PHE A 78 16.96 -17.04 3.81
N ARG A 79 16.11 -17.09 4.85
CA ARG A 79 15.98 -18.27 5.73
C ARG A 79 15.46 -19.50 4.99
N SER A 80 14.59 -19.32 4.00
CA SER A 80 14.09 -20.38 3.12
C SER A 80 15.16 -20.84 2.13
N ALA A 81 15.83 -19.90 1.45
CA ALA A 81 16.86 -20.19 0.46
C ALA A 81 18.11 -20.86 1.06
N CYS A 82 18.45 -20.55 2.31
CA CYS A 82 19.62 -21.13 2.98
C CYS A 82 19.37 -22.45 3.71
N ARG A 83 18.13 -22.99 3.74
CA ARG A 83 17.88 -24.37 4.19
C ARG A 83 18.20 -25.37 3.07
N GLY A 84 19.44 -25.35 2.59
CA GLY A 84 19.99 -26.44 1.81
C GLY A 84 20.13 -27.67 2.70
N LYS A 85 19.60 -28.82 2.26
CA LYS A 85 20.00 -30.13 2.81
C LYS A 85 21.54 -30.19 2.79
N PRO A 86 22.21 -30.72 3.84
CA PRO A 86 23.66 -30.82 3.81
C PRO A 86 24.06 -31.60 2.55
N LEU A 87 24.81 -30.96 1.66
CA LEU A 87 25.47 -31.67 0.56
C LEU A 87 26.26 -32.79 1.21
N HIS A 88 25.87 -34.02 0.88
CA HIS A 88 26.53 -35.22 1.34
C HIS A 88 28.03 -35.04 1.11
N ARG A 89 28.80 -35.01 2.21
CA ARG A 89 30.25 -34.85 2.20
C ARG A 89 30.82 -36.03 1.41
N MET A 90 31.04 -35.83 0.12
CA MET A 90 31.75 -36.76 -0.75
C MET A 90 33.09 -37.04 -0.07
N ARG A 91 33.28 -38.28 0.39
CA ARG A 91 34.56 -38.71 0.97
C ARG A 91 35.53 -38.82 -0.21
N PRO A 92 36.64 -38.07 -0.26
CA PRO A 92 37.64 -38.33 -1.28
C PRO A 92 38.30 -39.67 -0.93
N SER A 93 38.05 -40.67 -1.77
CA SER A 93 38.81 -41.92 -1.78
C SER A 93 40.19 -41.63 -2.35
N LEU A 94 41.15 -41.34 -1.48
CA LEU A 94 42.57 -41.41 -1.82
C LEU A 94 43.20 -42.46 -0.91
N ASP A 95 43.22 -43.70 -1.39
CA ASP A 95 44.03 -44.77 -0.86
C ASP A 95 45.43 -44.57 -1.47
N VAL A 96 46.35 -43.97 -0.72
CA VAL A 96 47.77 -43.93 -1.08
C VAL A 96 48.48 -44.86 -0.11
N ARG A 97 48.77 -46.06 -0.61
CA ARG A 97 49.67 -47.02 0.03
C ARG A 97 51.11 -46.64 -0.28
N TYR A 98 51.93 -46.57 0.75
CA TYR A 98 53.37 -46.80 0.69
C TYR A 98 53.71 -47.91 1.67
#